data_AF-A0A9D5J339-F1
#
_entry.id   AF-A0A9D5J339-F1
#
_cell.length_a   1.000
_cell.length_b   1.000
_cell.length_c   1.000
_cell.angle_alpha   90.00
_cell.angle_beta   90.00
_cell.angle_gamma   90.00
#
_symmetry.space_group_name_H-M   'P 1'
#
loop_
_entity.id
_entity.type
_entity.pdbx_description
1 polymer ?
#
loop_
_entity_poly.entity_id
_entity_poly.type
_entity_poly.pdbx_seq_one_letter_code
_entity_poly.pdbx_strand_id
1 'polypeptide(L)'
;MNENFSQTPYTSIQEIQSRKALLRKEIQQDSLKIENQWRSLFQKPVALKANATPAQRIASILSMGTGVLDAFLLGWKLYRKFK
;
A
#
# COMPACT_ATOMS: atom_id res chain seq x y z
N MET A 1 -3.43 8.23 18.70
CA MET A 1 -2.68 7.41 19.69
C MET A 1 -1.20 7.59 19.38
N ASN A 2 -0.48 8.29 20.26
CA ASN A 2 0.96 8.51 20.10
C ASN A 2 1.69 7.36 20.82
N GLU A 3 2.14 6.37 20.06
CA GLU A 3 2.98 5.28 20.56
C GLU A 3 4.35 5.88 20.92
N ASN A 4 4.58 6.16 22.20
CA ASN A 4 5.92 6.45 22.70
C ASN A 4 6.69 5.13 22.69
N PHE A 5 7.51 4.91 21.67
CA PHE A 5 8.42 3.78 21.62
C PHE A 5 9.55 3.98 22.63
N SER A 6 9.30 3.60 23.88
CA SER A 6 10.35 3.45 24.89
C SER A 6 11.27 2.33 24.43
N GLN A 7 12.41 2.69 23.84
CA GLN A 7 13.44 1.71 23.46
C GLN A 7 14.22 1.32 24.71
N THR A 8 13.66 0.41 25.50
CA THR A 8 14.44 -0.30 26.51
C THR A 8 15.55 -1.09 25.81
N PRO A 9 16.81 -0.99 26.26
CA PRO A 9 17.91 -1.71 25.66
C PRO A 9 17.71 -3.22 25.86
N TYR A 10 17.92 -3.99 24.80
CA TYR A 10 17.89 -5.46 24.87
C TYR A 10 19.07 -5.97 25.68
N THR A 11 18.81 -6.90 26.60
CA THR A 11 19.83 -7.42 27.53
C THR A 11 20.40 -8.77 27.11
N SER A 12 19.73 -9.48 26.18
CA SER A 12 20.16 -10.81 25.70
C SER A 12 19.81 -11.05 24.22
N ILE A 13 20.60 -11.89 23.55
CA ILE A 13 20.34 -12.36 22.18
C ILE A 13 19.02 -13.15 22.10
N GLN A 14 18.69 -13.92 23.14
CA GLN A 14 17.45 -14.70 23.20
C GLN A 14 16.22 -13.77 23.21
N GLU A 15 16.31 -12.65 23.92
CA GLU A 15 15.29 -11.61 23.98
C GLU A 15 15.09 -10.95 22.59
N ILE A 16 16.19 -10.68 21.88
CA ILE A 16 16.13 -10.15 20.51
C ILE A 16 15.46 -11.16 19.56
N GLN A 17 15.80 -12.45 19.68
CA GLN A 17 15.22 -13.49 18.84
C GLN A 17 13.72 -13.67 19.10
N SER A 18 13.30 -13.68 20.37
CA SER A 18 11.88 -13.80 20.74
C SER A 18 11.08 -12.59 20.25
N ARG A 19 11.60 -11.37 20.44
CA ARG A 19 10.96 -10.14 19.95
C ARG A 19 10.88 -10.12 18.43
N LYS A 20 11.93 -10.54 17.74
CA LYS A 20 11.96 -10.65 16.27
C LYS A 20 10.94 -11.67 15.76
N ALA A 21 10.77 -12.79 16.45
CA ALA A 21 9.76 -13.79 16.10
C ALA A 21 8.34 -13.26 16.30
N LEU A 22 8.08 -12.51 17.38
CA LEU A 22 6.81 -11.85 17.63
C LEU A 22 6.48 -10.84 16.52
N LEU A 23 7.39 -9.91 16.25
CA LEU A 23 7.20 -8.88 15.21
C LEU A 23 6.95 -9.50 13.83
N ARG A 24 7.64 -10.59 13.50
CA ARG A 24 7.39 -11.30 12.24
C ARG A 24 5.97 -11.85 12.14
N LYS A 25 5.44 -12.40 13.23
CA LYS A 25 4.05 -12.89 13.26
C LYS A 25 3.06 -11.74 13.11
N GLU A 26 3.30 -10.62 13.79
CA GLU A 26 2.47 -9.42 13.67
C GLU A 26 2.47 -8.88 12.23
N ILE A 27 3.65 -8.74 11.62
CA ILE A 27 3.79 -8.32 10.21
C ILE A 27 3.04 -9.26 9.27
N GLN A 28 3.13 -10.57 9.48
CA GLN A 28 2.40 -11.55 8.66
C GLN A 28 0.88 -11.40 8.82
N GLN A 29 0.40 -11.24 10.04
CA GLN A 29 -1.03 -11.02 10.31
C GLN A 29 -1.53 -9.72 9.68
N ASP A 30 -0.77 -8.65 9.80
CA ASP A 30 -1.14 -7.36 9.22
C ASP A 30 -1.03 -7.37 7.70
N SER A 31 -0.07 -8.10 7.13
CA SER A 31 0.00 -8.31 5.67
C SER A 31 -1.27 -8.98 5.14
N LEU A 32 -1.78 -10.00 5.85
CA LEU A 32 -3.04 -10.66 5.48
C LEU A 32 -4.25 -9.72 5.61
N LYS A 33 -4.30 -8.88 6.66
CA LYS A 33 -5.35 -7.87 6.81
C LYS A 33 -5.30 -6.84 5.69
N ILE A 34 -4.11 -6.33 5.38
CA ILE A 34 -3.87 -5.40 4.27
C ILE A 34 -4.29 -6.06 2.97
N GLU A 35 -3.92 -7.31 2.72
CA GLU A 35 -4.33 -8.02 1.51
C GLU A 35 -5.86 -8.17 1.45
N ASN A 36 -6.52 -8.53 2.55
CA ASN A 36 -7.97 -8.67 2.59
C ASN A 36 -8.70 -7.33 2.40
N GLN A 37 -8.21 -6.25 3.00
CA GLN A 37 -8.74 -4.90 2.83
C GLN A 37 -8.45 -4.34 1.44
N TRP A 38 -7.25 -4.59 0.92
CA TRP A 38 -6.89 -4.27 -0.45
C TRP A 38 -7.79 -5.03 -1.42
N ARG A 39 -8.02 -6.32 -1.17
CA ARG A 39 -8.98 -7.12 -1.92
C ARG A 39 -10.40 -6.61 -1.72
N SER A 40 -10.84 -6.12 -0.58
CA SER A 40 -12.22 -5.62 -0.44
C SER A 40 -12.44 -4.27 -1.15
N LEU A 41 -11.43 -3.40 -1.14
CA LEU A 41 -11.47 -2.08 -1.78
C LEU A 41 -11.22 -2.15 -3.29
N PHE A 42 -10.40 -3.11 -3.72
CA PHE A 42 -10.00 -3.30 -5.12
C PHE A 42 -10.40 -4.66 -5.69
N GLN A 43 -11.34 -5.40 -5.07
CA GLN A 43 -11.92 -6.62 -5.63
C GLN A 43 -12.60 -6.22 -6.94
N LYS A 44 -11.91 -6.55 -8.04
CA LYS A 44 -12.33 -6.45 -9.43
C LYS A 44 -13.50 -5.47 -9.61
N PRO A 45 -13.23 -4.15 -9.80
CA PRO A 45 -14.21 -3.37 -10.51
C PRO A 45 -14.55 -4.16 -11.78
N VAL A 46 -15.84 -4.20 -12.11
CA VAL A 46 -16.39 -4.84 -13.31
C VAL A 46 -15.61 -4.46 -14.60
N ALA A 47 -14.74 -3.44 -14.51
CA ALA A 47 -13.69 -3.01 -15.44
C ALA A 47 -12.67 -4.08 -15.92
N LEU A 48 -12.43 -5.18 -15.20
CA LEU A 48 -11.62 -6.32 -15.69
C LEU A 48 -12.46 -7.48 -16.23
N LYS A 49 -13.78 -7.31 -16.37
CA LYS A 49 -14.54 -8.17 -17.28
C LYS A 49 -14.15 -7.78 -18.70
N ALA A 50 -14.01 -8.75 -19.59
CA ALA A 50 -13.63 -8.55 -20.99
C ALA A 50 -14.50 -7.52 -21.75
N ASN A 51 -15.62 -7.08 -21.16
CA ASN A 51 -16.66 -6.22 -21.74
C ASN A 51 -16.65 -4.78 -21.19
N ALA A 52 -15.63 -4.37 -20.42
CA ALA A 52 -15.60 -3.03 -19.82
C ALA A 52 -15.21 -1.93 -20.82
N THR A 53 -16.02 -0.88 -20.88
CA THR A 53 -15.80 0.25 -21.79
C THR A 53 -14.60 1.11 -21.35
N PRO A 54 -13.89 1.77 -22.28
CA PRO A 54 -12.70 2.58 -21.96
C PRO A 54 -12.92 3.64 -20.87
N ALA A 55 -14.13 4.23 -20.80
CA ALA A 55 -14.50 5.21 -19.78
C ALA A 55 -14.55 4.62 -18.36
N GLN A 56 -15.00 3.36 -18.20
CA GLN A 56 -15.05 2.68 -16.90
C GLN A 56 -13.64 2.34 -16.38
N ARG A 57 -12.69 2.10 -17.29
CA ARG A 57 -11.27 1.90 -16.94
C ARG A 57 -10.65 3.18 -16.40
N ILE A 58 -10.93 4.32 -17.04
CA ILE A 58 -10.43 5.63 -16.60
C ILE A 58 -11.06 6.04 -15.26
N ALA A 59 -12.35 5.80 -15.06
CA ALA A 59 -13.03 6.04 -13.78
C ALA A 59 -12.40 5.22 -12.62
N SER A 60 -11.95 3.99 -12.88
CA SER A 60 -11.26 3.18 -11.87
C SER A 60 -9.86 3.69 -11.50
N ILE A 61 -9.19 4.43 -12.39
CA ILE A 61 -7.91 5.10 -12.12
C ILE A 61 -8.16 6.37 -11.29
N LEU A 62 -9.27 7.08 -11.53
CA LEU A 62 -9.67 8.26 -10.74
C LEU A 62 -10.07 7.92 -9.29
N SER A 63 -10.55 6.70 -9.00
CA SER A 63 -10.78 6.24 -7.62
C SER A 63 -9.47 5.90 -6.87
N MET A 64 -8.35 5.80 -7.57
CA MET A 64 -7.01 5.70 -6.97
C MET A 64 -6.59 7.16 -6.69
N GLY A 65 -6.64 7.59 -5.43
CA GLY A 65 -6.56 9.01 -5.05
C GLY A 65 -5.29 9.79 -5.45
N THR A 66 -5.10 10.92 -4.78
CA THR A 66 -4.12 12.01 -5.05
C THR A 66 -2.70 11.60 -5.49
N GLY A 67 -2.20 10.41 -5.15
CA GLY A 67 -0.87 9.93 -5.54
C GLY A 67 -0.71 9.63 -7.05
N VAL A 68 -1.75 9.18 -7.75
CA VAL A 68 -1.67 8.97 -9.21
C VAL A 68 -1.67 10.31 -9.96
N LEU A 69 -2.40 11.30 -9.44
CA LEU A 69 -2.40 12.66 -9.99
C LEU A 69 -1.04 13.35 -9.85
N ASP A 70 -0.36 13.18 -8.71
CA ASP A 70 1.00 13.72 -8.52
C ASP A 70 2.02 13.01 -9.43
N ALA A 71 1.94 11.68 -9.57
CA ALA A 71 2.78 10.93 -10.51
C ALA A 71 2.55 11.35 -11.98
N PHE A 72 1.30 11.62 -12.37
CA PHE A 72 0.96 12.13 -13.70
C PHE A 72 1.48 13.55 -13.92
N LEU A 73 1.31 14.44 -12.93
CA LEU A 73 1.84 15.82 -12.96
C LEU A 73 3.36 15.84 -13.07
N LEU A 74 4.05 14.96 -12.34
CA LEU A 74 5.51 14.79 -12.43
C LEU A 74 5.92 14.28 -13.81
N GLY A 75 5.22 13.27 -14.36
CA GLY A 75 5.45 12.78 -15.72
C GLY A 75 5.25 13.86 -16.78
N TRP A 76 4.21 14.68 -16.66
CA TRP A 76 3.93 15.82 -17.54
C TRP A 76 5.00 16.92 -17.44
N LYS A 77 5.44 17.24 -16.22
CA LYS A 77 6.51 18.22 -15.97
C LYS A 77 7.85 17.77 -16.55
N LEU A 78 8.17 16.47 -16.46
CA LEU A 78 9.35 15.87 -17.08
C LEU A 78 9.23 15.86 -18.61
N TYR A 79 8.08 15.46 -19.17
CA TYR A 79 7.83 15.47 -20.62
C TYR A 79 8.03 16.86 -21.23
N ARG A 80 7.52 17.92 -20.59
CA ARG A 80 7.72 19.30 -21.03
C ARG A 80 9.19 19.76 -20.90
N LYS A 81 9.94 19.24 -19.94
CA LYS A 81 11.33 19.66 -19.69
C LYS A 81 12.33 19.00 -20.66
N PHE A 82 12.00 17.83 -21.20
CA PHE A 82 12.84 17.07 -22.13
C PHE A 82 12.33 17.07 -23.58
N LYS A 83 11.37 17.95 -23.89
CA LYS A 83 10.91 18.27 -25.24
C LYS A 83 11.37 19.69 -25.58
#